data_AF-A0A519XHQ1-F1
#
_entry.id   AF-A0A519XHQ1-F1
#
_cell.length_a   1.000
_cell.length_b   1.000
_cell.length_c   1.000
_cell.angle_alpha   90.00
_cell.angle_beta   90.00
_cell.angle_gamma   90.00
#
_symmetry.space_group_name_H-M   'P 1'
#
loop_
_entity.id
_entity.type
_entity.pdbx_description
1 polymer ?
#
loop_
_entity_poly.entity_id
_entity_poly.type
_entity_poly.pdbx_seq_one_letter_code
_entity_poly.pdbx_strand_id
1 'polypeptide(L)' 'TSFNHLKAKGNFYKCGDGLPQPHFLTWNKIEAEKPDFHRREFFGELEFS' A
#
# COMPACT_ATOMS: atom_id res chain seq x y z
N THR A 1 -12.13 16.57 15.56
CA THR A 1 -12.74 15.57 14.66
C THR A 1 -12.06 14.25 14.92
N SER A 2 -12.80 13.18 15.21
CA SER A 2 -12.23 11.84 15.47
C SER A 2 -12.41 10.94 14.24
N PHE A 3 -11.50 9.98 14.06
CA PHE A 3 -11.60 8.94 13.03
C PHE A 3 -12.18 7.62 13.56
N ASN A 4 -12.57 7.54 14.84
CA ASN A 4 -13.08 6.31 15.44
C ASN A 4 -14.24 5.71 14.63
N HIS A 5 -14.19 4.39 14.46
CA HIS A 5 -15.12 3.53 13.73
C HIS A 5 -15.26 3.84 12.24
N LEU A 6 -14.42 4.70 11.67
CA LEU A 6 -14.37 4.87 10.22
C LEU A 6 -13.65 3.69 9.58
N LYS A 7 -14.02 3.42 8.33
CA LYS A 7 -13.36 2.46 7.46
C LYS A 7 -12.77 3.19 6.27
N ALA A 8 -11.56 2.82 5.89
CA ALA A 8 -10.90 3.30 4.69
C ALA A 8 -10.31 2.14 3.89
N LYS A 9 -9.92 2.44 2.65
CA LYS A 9 -9.10 1.54 1.83
C LYS A 9 -7.77 2.21 1.57
N GLY A 10 -6.69 1.49 1.82
CA GLY A 10 -5.33 1.98 1.61
C GLY A 10 -4.32 0.86 1.55
N ASN A 11 -3.06 1.21 1.32
CA ASN A 11 -1.95 0.28 1.36
C ASN A 11 -0.68 1.03 1.78
N PHE A 12 0.32 0.31 2.26
CA PHE A 12 1.57 0.86 2.78
C PHE A 12 2.74 0.27 2.01
N TYR A 13 3.76 1.09 1.71
CA TYR A 13 4.82 0.72 0.78
C TYR A 13 6.21 1.05 1.31
N LYS A 14 7.20 0.29 0.86
CA LYS A 14 8.63 0.64 0.95
C LYS A 14 9.28 0.44 -0.41
N CYS A 15 9.98 1.47 -0.90
CA CYS A 15 10.73 1.42 -2.15
C CYS A 15 12.20 1.84 -1.96
N GLY A 16 13.02 1.54 -2.96
CA GLY A 16 14.47 1.72 -2.92
C GLY A 16 15.09 1.77 -4.31
N ASP A 17 14.46 2.46 -5.25
CA ASP A 17 14.73 2.42 -6.68
C ASP A 17 16.19 2.74 -7.03
N GLY A 18 16.80 3.67 -6.30
CA GLY A 18 18.19 4.11 -6.51
C GLY A 18 19.25 3.34 -5.71
N LEU A 19 18.88 2.29 -4.98
CA LEU A 19 19.84 1.50 -4.20
C LEU A 19 20.54 0.47 -5.10
N PRO A 20 21.76 0.00 -4.73
CA PRO A 20 22.44 -1.07 -5.45
C PRO A 20 21.59 -2.34 -5.61
N GLN A 21 20.65 -2.56 -4.68
CA GLN A 21 19.63 -3.60 -4.74
C GLN A 21 18.24 -2.94 -4.63
N PRO A 22 17.60 -2.62 -5.78
CA PRO A 22 16.26 -2.08 -5.80
C PRO A 22 15.26 -3.05 -5.18
N HIS A 23 14.27 -2.52 -4.47
CA HIS A 23 13.23 -3.32 -3.83
C HIS A 23 11.93 -2.55 -3.72
N PHE A 24 10.82 -3.29 -3.75
CA PHE A 24 9.46 -2.77 -3.75
C PHE A 24 8.61 -3.69 -2.88
N LEU A 25 8.16 -3.21 -1.72
CA LEU A 25 7.36 -3.97 -0.76
C LEU A 25 6.02 -3.28 -0.54
N THR A 26 5.00 -4.09 -0.32
CA THR A 26 3.62 -3.65 -0.05
C THR A 26 3.10 -4.43 1.16
N TRP A 27 2.23 -3.81 1.96
CA TRP A 27 1.51 -4.53 3.02
C TRP A 27 0.45 -5.46 2.42
N ASN A 28 -0.41 -4.93 1.56
CA ASN A 28 -1.38 -5.73 0.80
C ASN A 28 -0.83 -6.01 -0.60
N LYS A 29 -0.87 -7.27 -1.04
CA LYS A 29 -0.23 -7.71 -2.28
C LYS A 29 -0.83 -7.02 -3.51
N ILE A 30 0.03 -6.48 -4.36
CA ILE A 30 -0.34 -5.93 -5.67
C ILE A 30 0.08 -6.94 -6.76
N GLU A 31 -0.87 -7.37 -7.58
CA GLU A 31 -0.58 -8.20 -8.77
C GLU A 31 -0.49 -7.28 -10.00
N ALA A 32 0.73 -7.06 -10.47
CA ALA A 32 1.02 -6.23 -11.65
C ALA A 32 2.28 -6.73 -12.35
N GLU A 33 2.39 -6.45 -13.66
CA GLU A 33 3.54 -6.85 -14.48
C GLU A 33 4.85 -6.17 -14.04
N LYS A 34 4.75 -4.98 -13.47
CA LYS A 34 5.86 -4.18 -12.94
C LYS A 34 5.44 -3.49 -11.65
N PRO A 35 6.37 -3.00 -10.81
CA PRO A 35 6.03 -2.23 -9.62
C PRO A 35 5.11 -1.06 -9.95
N ASP A 36 3.88 -1.11 -9.43
CA ASP A 36 2.87 -0.06 -9.60
C ASP A 36 2.06 0.08 -8.31
N PHE A 37 2.42 1.07 -7.49
CA PHE A 37 1.77 1.33 -6.20
C PHE A 37 0.42 2.06 -6.32
N HIS A 38 0.04 2.55 -7.50
CA HIS A 38 -1.17 3.37 -7.68
C HIS A 38 -2.41 2.55 -8.06
N ARG A 39 -2.40 1.24 -7.76
CA ARG A 39 -3.46 0.29 -8.07
C ARG A 39 -4.46 0.17 -6.92
N ARG A 40 -5.47 1.05 -6.92
CA ARG A 40 -6.51 1.17 -5.87
C ARG A 40 -7.32 -0.12 -5.67
N GLU A 41 -7.42 -0.96 -6.69
CA GLU A 41 -8.08 -2.27 -6.61
C GLU A 41 -7.40 -3.25 -5.64
N PHE A 42 -6.12 -3.03 -5.31
CA PHE A 42 -5.35 -3.84 -4.36
C PHE A 42 -5.19 -3.17 -2.99
N PHE A 43 -5.99 -2.16 -2.66
CA PHE A 43 -5.99 -1.58 -1.33
C PHE A 43 -6.60 -2.54 -0.30
N GLY A 44 -5.96 -2.67 0.86
CA GLY A 44 -6.48 -3.40 2.02
C GLY A 44 -7.48 -2.55 2.81
N GLU A 45 -8.20 -3.19 3.73
CA GLU A 45 -9.15 -2.51 4.62
C GLU A 45 -8.44 -1.92 5.84
N LEU A 46 -8.74 -0.67 6.16
CA LEU A 46 -8.25 0.04 7.34
C LEU A 46 -9.43 0.37 8.24
N GLU A 47 -9.39 -0.08 9.48
CA GLU A 47 -10.39 0.19 10.50
C GLU A 47 -9.77 1.00 11.63
N PHE A 48 -10.39 2.13 11.95
CA PHE A 48 -9.91 3.06 12.97
C PHE A 48 -10.68 2.81 14.28
N SER A 49 -9.97 2.55 15.37
CA SER A 49 -10.52 2.25 16.70
C SER A 49 -10.51 3.44 17.64
#